data_AF-A0A7G1PEA4-F1
#
_entry.id   AF-A0A7G1PEA4-F1
#
_cell.length_a   1.000
_cell.length_b   1.000
_cell.length_c   1.000
_cell.angle_alpha   90.00
_cell.angle_beta   90.00
_cell.angle_gamma   90.00
#
_symmetry.space_group_name_H-M   'P 1'
#
loop_
_entity.id
_entity.type
_entity.pdbx_description
1 polymer ?
#
loop_
_entity_poly.entity_id
_entity_poly.type
_entity_poly.pdbx_seq_one_letter_code
_entity_poly.pdbx_strand_id
1 'polypeptide(L)'
;MALLCARYEVSRTVVRAVLRQLESEGPVTTVPNHGPVVTELTVLDAKALLEVRSALEGLAGALFAERATAGQREQLGGVRRTSSTRFSSPER
;
A
#
# COMPACT_ATOMS: atom_id res chain seq x y z
N MET A 1 11.98 -14.19 -11.46
CA MET A 1 11.49 -13.48 -12.67
C MET A 1 10.50 -14.29 -13.51
N ALA A 2 10.79 -15.54 -13.88
CA ALA A 2 9.91 -16.34 -14.75
C ALA A 2 8.45 -16.45 -14.26
N LEU A 3 8.25 -16.63 -12.95
CA LEU A 3 6.92 -16.64 -12.32
C LEU A 3 6.12 -15.36 -12.60
N LEU A 4 6.74 -14.18 -12.48
CA LEU A 4 6.07 -12.89 -12.72
C LEU A 4 5.71 -12.72 -14.19
N CYS A 5 6.61 -13.11 -15.09
CA CYS A 5 6.35 -13.07 -16.53
C CYS A 5 5.15 -13.95 -16.91
N ALA A 6 5.07 -15.16 -16.34
CA ALA A 6 3.95 -16.07 -16.59
C ALA A 6 2.64 -15.57 -15.97
N ARG A 7 2.67 -15.08 -14.72
CA ARG A 7 1.48 -14.61 -14.01
C ARG A 7 0.81 -13.40 -14.66
N TYR A 8 1.62 -12.48 -15.18
CA TYR A 8 1.14 -11.24 -15.78
C TYR A 8 1.19 -11.26 -17.32
N GLU A 9 1.56 -12.39 -17.92
CA GLU A 9 1.64 -12.58 -19.38
C GLU A 9 2.47 -11.51 -20.09
N VAL A 10 3.61 -11.14 -19.49
CA VAL A 10 4.51 -10.09 -19.98
C VAL A 10 5.93 -10.59 -20.23
N SER A 11 6.68 -9.86 -21.06
CA SER A 11 8.06 -10.18 -21.36
C SER A 11 9.02 -9.87 -20.20
N ARG A 12 10.18 -10.54 -20.18
CA ARG A 12 11.24 -10.30 -19.20
C ARG A 12 11.74 -8.85 -19.20
N THR A 13 11.74 -8.20 -20.36
CA THR A 13 12.13 -6.79 -20.51
C THR A 13 11.18 -5.88 -19.76
N VAL A 14 9.86 -6.10 -19.88
CA VAL A 14 8.83 -5.33 -19.15
C VAL A 14 8.98 -5.53 -17.65
N VAL A 15 9.11 -6.77 -17.19
CA VAL A 15 9.27 -7.07 -15.75
C VAL A 15 10.53 -6.40 -15.19
N ARG A 16 11.66 -6.41 -15.93
CA ARG A 16 12.88 -5.71 -15.51
C ARG A 16 12.69 -4.20 -15.43
N ALA A 17 11.98 -3.60 -16.38
CA ALA A 17 11.74 -2.16 -16.37
C ALA A 17 10.89 -1.74 -15.15
N VAL A 18 9.82 -2.48 -14.87
CA VAL A 18 8.96 -2.22 -13.71
C VAL A 18 9.72 -2.39 -12.39
N LEU A 19 10.55 -3.41 -12.25
CA LEU A 19 11.34 -3.59 -11.02
C LEU A 19 12.36 -2.49 -10.80
N ARG A 20 12.96 -1.94 -11.87
CA ARG A 20 13.83 -0.77 -11.77
C ARG A 20 13.05 0.49 -11.37
N GLN A 21 11.84 0.66 -11.91
CA GLN A 21 10.97 1.76 -11.52
C GLN A 21 10.59 1.67 -10.03
N LEU A 22 10.17 0.48 -9.59
CA LEU A 22 9.86 0.21 -8.18
C LEU A 22 11.09 0.33 -7.28
N GLU A 23 12.30 0.07 -7.78
CA GLU A 23 13.53 0.33 -7.05
C GLU A 23 13.77 1.84 -6.87
N SER A 24 13.52 2.65 -7.90
CA SER A 24 13.64 4.12 -7.80
C SER A 24 12.59 4.76 -6.89
N GLU A 25 11.42 4.15 -6.76
CA GLU A 25 10.34 4.63 -5.89
C GLU A 25 10.52 4.17 -4.42
N GLY A 26 11.41 3.21 -4.17
CA GLY A 26 11.66 2.64 -2.84
C GLY A 26 10.88 1.38 -2.41
N PRO A 27 9.77 0.91 -3.02
CA PRO A 27 9.10 -0.32 -2.59
C PRO A 27 9.90 -1.61 -2.88
N VAL A 28 10.91 -1.54 -3.75
CA VAL A 28 11.83 -2.64 -4.04
C VAL A 28 13.26 -2.20 -3.76
N THR A 29 14.10 -3.12 -3.31
CA THR A 29 15.55 -2.91 -3.17
C THR A 29 16.31 -4.10 -3.76
N THR A 30 17.48 -3.88 -4.35
CA THR A 30 18.32 -4.96 -4.89
C THR A 30 19.36 -5.38 -3.87
N VAL A 31 19.30 -6.65 -3.45
CA VAL A 31 20.30 -7.26 -2.57
C VAL A 31 21.38 -7.96 -3.42
N PRO A 32 22.68 -7.73 -3.16
CA PRO A 32 23.76 -8.41 -3.86
C PRO A 32 23.56 -9.93 -3.86
N ASN A 33 23.71 -10.57 -5.03
CA ASN A 33 23.52 -12.01 -5.26
C ASN A 33 22.11 -12.58 -5.01
N HIS A 34 21.15 -11.77 -4.56
CA HIS A 34 19.75 -12.18 -4.35
C HIS A 34 18.78 -11.51 -5.34
N GLY A 35 19.15 -10.36 -5.90
CA GLY A 35 18.32 -9.61 -6.83
C GLY A 35 17.27 -8.75 -6.11
N PRO A 36 16.18 -8.36 -6.81
CA PRO A 36 15.19 -7.45 -6.26
C PRO A 36 14.30 -8.13 -5.21
N VAL A 37 14.16 -7.49 -4.07
CA VAL A 37 13.30 -7.91 -2.94
C VAL A 37 12.39 -6.75 -2.52
N VAL A 38 11.32 -7.05 -1.80
CA VAL A 38 10.47 -6.01 -1.19
C VAL A 38 11.28 -5.32 -0.08
N THR A 39 11.25 -4.00 -0.07
CA THR A 39 11.95 -3.20 0.94
C THR A 39 11.34 -3.46 2.33
N GLU A 40 12.20 -3.76 3.31
CA GLU A 40 11.78 -3.84 4.71
C GLU A 40 11.61 -2.43 5.30
N LEU A 41 10.48 -2.18 5.94
CA LEU A 41 10.25 -0.92 6.67
C LEU A 41 10.79 -1.04 8.08
N THR A 42 11.68 -0.12 8.46
CA THR A 42 12.10 -0.01 9.85
C THR A 42 10.99 0.65 10.70
N VAL A 43 11.09 0.52 12.01
CA VAL A 43 10.20 1.24 12.94
C VAL A 43 10.31 2.75 12.76
N LEU A 44 11.48 3.26 12.40
CA LEU A 44 11.69 4.69 12.14
C LEU A 44 10.96 5.13 10.87
N ASP A 45 11.05 4.36 9.78
CA ASP A 45 10.35 4.63 8.53
C ASP A 45 8.83 4.63 8.74
N ALA A 46 8.33 3.64 9.49
CA ALA A 46 6.92 3.54 9.83
C ALA A 46 6.44 4.77 10.63
N LYS A 47 7.25 5.26 11.59
CA LYS A 47 6.93 6.47 12.37
C LYS A 47 6.87 7.71 11.47
N ALA A 48 7.87 7.93 10.63
CA ALA A 48 7.92 9.07 9.72
C ALA A 48 6.72 9.05 8.75
N LEU A 49 6.39 7.87 8.21
CA LEU A 49 5.23 7.71 7.35
C LEU A 49 3.93 8.04 8.08
N LEU A 50 3.76 7.53 9.30
CA LEU A 50 2.56 7.77 10.10
C LEU A 50 2.43 9.23 10.54
N GLU A 51 3.53 9.94 10.78
CA GLU A 51 3.51 11.37 11.09
C GLU A 51 2.89 12.18 9.95
N VAL A 52 3.37 11.97 8.72
CA VAL A 52 2.82 12.62 7.53
C VAL A 52 1.38 12.20 7.29
N ARG A 53 1.08 10.89 7.38
CA ARG A 53 -0.27 10.38 7.17
C ARG A 53 -1.25 10.92 8.20
N SER A 54 -0.86 11.05 9.46
CA SER A 54 -1.76 11.54 10.52
C SER A 54 -2.25 12.97 10.22
N ALA A 55 -1.35 13.84 9.73
CA ALA A 55 -1.73 15.19 9.32
C ALA A 55 -2.71 15.19 8.13
N LEU A 56 -2.43 14.37 7.11
CA LEU A 56 -3.27 14.27 5.92
C LEU A 56 -4.62 13.63 6.19
N GLU A 57 -4.65 12.56 6.99
CA GLU A 57 -5.87 11.83 7.35
C GLU A 57 -6.78 12.66 8.24
N GLY A 58 -6.21 13.43 9.18
CA GLY A 58 -6.97 14.39 9.98
C GLY A 58 -7.69 15.43 9.12
N LEU A 59 -6.96 16.04 8.16
CA LEU A 59 -7.54 16.99 7.22
C LEU A 59 -8.58 16.32 6.31
N ALA A 60 -8.26 15.16 5.73
CA ALA A 60 -9.16 14.43 4.86
C ALA A 60 -10.47 14.07 5.59
N GLY A 61 -10.39 13.63 6.85
CA GLY A 61 -11.54 13.33 7.69
C GLY A 61 -12.42 14.56 7.97
N ALA A 62 -11.80 15.71 8.32
CA ALA A 62 -12.52 16.96 8.54
C ALA A 62 -13.25 17.43 7.27
N LEU A 63 -12.55 17.45 6.14
CA LEU A 63 -13.14 17.84 4.85
C LEU A 63 -14.25 16.87 4.41
N PHE A 64 -14.10 15.58 4.69
CA PHE A 64 -15.14 14.59 4.41
C PHE A 64 -16.39 14.85 5.26
N ALA A 65 -16.23 15.13 6.56
CA ALA A 65 -17.36 15.42 7.43
C ALA A 65 -18.18 16.62 6.95
N GLU A 66 -17.50 17.67 6.47
CA GLU A 66 -18.15 18.88 5.95
C GLU A 66 -18.80 18.69 4.58
N ARG A 67 -18.17 17.91 3.69
CA ARG A 67 -18.49 17.92 2.24
C ARG A 67 -19.13 16.64 1.71
N ALA A 68 -19.13 15.55 2.48
CA ALA A 68 -19.60 14.27 1.97
C ALA A 68 -21.10 14.27 1.66
N THR A 69 -21.47 13.60 0.57
CA THR A 69 -22.85 13.30 0.22
C THR A 69 -23.40 12.16 1.06
N ALA A 70 -24.72 11.98 1.07
CA ALA A 70 -25.36 10.86 1.77
C ALA A 70 -24.85 9.49 1.25
N GLY A 71 -24.69 9.33 -0.06
CA GLY A 71 -24.16 8.11 -0.66
C GLY A 71 -22.71 7.81 -0.27
N GLN A 72 -21.86 8.85 -0.19
CA GLN A 72 -20.47 8.68 0.27
C GLN A 72 -20.40 8.28 1.75
N ARG A 73 -21.28 8.84 2.60
CA ARG A 73 -21.39 8.44 4.02
C ARG A 73 -21.83 6.99 4.16
N GLU A 74 -22.80 6.56 3.36
CA GLU A 74 -23.27 5.17 3.35
C GLU A 74 -22.15 4.22 2.91
N GLN A 75 -21.43 4.56 1.83
CA GLN A 75 -20.30 3.78 1.33
C GLN A 75 -19.20 3.64 2.39
N LEU A 76 -18.82 4.74 3.07
CA LEU A 76 -17.84 4.69 4.16
C LEU A 76 -18.33 3.81 5.32
N GLY A 77 -19.61 3.90 5.68
CA GLY A 77 -20.24 3.02 6.67
C GLY A 77 -20.18 1.54 6.27
N GLY A 78 -20.34 1.24 4.98
CA GLY A 78 -20.18 -0.09 4.40
C GLY A 78 -18.76 -0.64 4.56
N VAL A 79 -17.76 0.13 4.13
CA VAL A 79 -16.33 -0.26 4.25
C VAL A 79 -15.95 -0.51 5.71
N ARG A 80 -16.38 0.36 6.64
CA ARG A 80 -16.10 0.21 8.07
C ARG A 80 -16.60 -1.13 8.63
N ARG A 81 -17.78 -1.59 8.22
CA ARG A 81 -18.33 -2.89 8.64
C ARG A 81 -17.49 -4.05 8.13
N THR A 82 -17.14 -4.05 6.84
CA THR A 82 -16.31 -5.10 6.23
C THR A 82 -14.93 -5.19 6.85
N SER A 83 -14.31 -4.06 7.21
CA SER A 83 -13.01 -4.07 7.87
C SER A 83 -13.09 -4.59 9.31
N SER A 84 -14.16 -4.26 10.04
CA SER A 84 -14.34 -4.70 11.43
C SER A 84 -14.49 -6.21 11.59
N THR A 85 -15.04 -6.91 10.58
CA THR A 85 -15.21 -8.37 10.62
C THR A 85 -13.94 -9.14 10.24
N ARG A 86 -12.99 -8.51 9.53
CA ARG A 86 -11.71 -9.13 9.15
C ARG A 86 -10.61 -8.93 10.18
N PHE A 87 -10.69 -7.88 11.00
CA PHE A 87 -9.66 -7.54 11.98
C PHE A 87 -9.90 -8.16 13.37
N SER A 88 -11.09 -8.73 13.62
CA SER A 88 -11.47 -9.36 14.89
C SER A 88 -11.13 -10.85 15.00
N SER A 89 -10.39 -11.43 14.05
CA SER A 89 -9.84 -12.78 14.19
C SER A 89 -8.69 -12.75 15.22
N PRO A 90 -8.79 -13.49 16.36
CA PRO A 90 -7.87 -13.35 17.49
C PRO A 90 -6.52 -14.09 17.32
N GLU A 91 -6.13 -14.48 16.10
CA GLU A 91 -4.92 -15.28 15.89
C GLU A 91 -3.99 -14.61 14.87
N ARG A 92 -3.03 -13.81 15.38
CA ARG A 92 -1.68 -13.61 14.84
C ARG A 92 -0.75 -13.12 15.94
#